data_AF-A0A3S5CPG4-F1
#
_entry.id   AF-A0A3S5CPG4-F1
#
_cell.length_a   1.000
_cell.length_b   1.000
_cell.length_c   1.000
_cell.angle_alpha   90.00
_cell.angle_beta   90.00
_cell.angle_gamma   90.00
#
_symmetry.space_group_name_H-M   'P 1'
#
loop_
_entity.id
_entity.type
_entity.pdbx_description
1 polymer ?
#
loop_
_entity_poly.entity_id
_entity_poly.type
_entity_poly.pdbx_seq_one_letter_code
_entity_poly.pdbx_strand_id
1 'polypeptide(L)' 'MINQTLKEYVILLGKSMPRQLLLPQANQTSDAVFTYYYNQLRQVYQYPDLRTNVCQNFRELGNIIIFCLQLEKSLQDLFI' A
#
# COMPACT_ATOMS: atom_id res chain seq x y z
N MET A 1 -13.70 4.97 12.79
CA MET A 1 -13.83 5.22 11.33
C MET A 1 -12.65 4.64 10.55
N ILE A 2 -11.40 5.07 10.79
CA ILE A 2 -10.20 4.59 10.05
C ILE A 2 -10.11 3.05 9.94
N ASN A 3 -10.38 2.32 11.02
CA ASN A 3 -10.23 0.85 11.02
C ASN A 3 -11.29 0.11 10.17
N GLN A 4 -12.50 0.66 10.04
CA GLN A 4 -13.56 0.04 9.23
C GLN A 4 -13.34 0.30 7.74
N THR A 5 -13.11 1.55 7.35
CA THR A 5 -12.86 1.93 5.95
C THR A 5 -11.59 1.29 5.41
N LEU A 6 -10.49 1.30 6.17
CA LEU A 6 -9.21 0.73 5.74
C LEU A 6 -9.30 -0.80 5.62
N LYS A 7 -10.02 -1.47 6.53
CA LYS A 7 -10.29 -2.92 6.42
C LYS A 7 -11.08 -3.27 5.16
N GLU A 8 -12.12 -2.51 4.84
CA GLU A 8 -12.92 -2.71 3.63
C GLU A 8 -12.09 -2.53 2.37
N TYR A 9 -11.26 -1.49 2.31
CA TYR A 9 -10.32 -1.27 1.20
C TYR A 9 -9.34 -2.44 1.04
N VAL A 10 -8.74 -2.91 2.14
CA VAL A 10 -7.79 -4.04 2.09
C VAL A 10 -8.46 -5.33 1.62
N ILE A 11 -9.68 -5.62 2.08
CA ILE A 11 -10.44 -6.79 1.62
C ILE A 11 -10.75 -6.68 0.13
N LEU A 12 -11.17 -5.50 -0.33
CA LEU A 12 -11.55 -5.29 -1.72
C LEU A 12 -10.34 -5.37 -2.65
N LEU A 13 -9.22 -4.75 -2.28
CA LEU A 13 -7.96 -4.87 -3.01
C LEU A 13 -7.45 -6.31 -3.02
N GLY A 14 -7.54 -7.01 -1.89
CA GLY A 14 -7.19 -8.44 -1.80
C GLY A 14 -8.03 -9.32 -2.73
N LYS A 15 -9.31 -9.00 -2.93
CA LYS A 15 -10.18 -9.69 -3.89
C LYS A 15 -9.81 -9.39 -5.34
N SER A 16 -9.30 -8.19 -5.64
CA SER A 16 -8.85 -7.78 -6.97
C SER A 16 -7.43 -8.25 -7.31
N MET A 17 -6.68 -8.76 -6.33
CA MET A 17 -5.35 -9.32 -6.57
C MET A 17 -5.44 -10.66 -7.33
N PRO A 18 -4.51 -10.92 -8.26
CA PRO A 18 -4.43 -12.22 -8.93
C PRO A 18 -4.08 -13.30 -7.91
N ARG A 19 -4.65 -14.51 -8.08
CA ARG A 19 -4.42 -15.65 -7.16
C ARG A 19 -2.95 -16.08 -7.12
N GLN A 20 -2.24 -15.89 -8.23
CA GLN A 20 -0.84 -16.22 -8.40
C GLN A 20 -0.18 -15.14 -9.24
N LEU A 21 0.99 -14.72 -8.83
CA LEU A 21 1.84 -13.77 -9.57
C LEU A 21 3.23 -14.39 -9.67
N LEU A 22 3.67 -14.68 -10.90
CA LEU A 22 4.96 -15.31 -11.12
C LEU A 22 6.07 -14.27 -10.97
N LEU A 23 7.16 -14.67 -10.32
CA LEU A 23 8.38 -13.88 -10.29
C LEU A 23 9.12 -14.06 -11.62
N PRO A 24 9.58 -12.97 -12.24
CA PRO A 24 10.24 -13.02 -13.53
C PRO A 24 11.57 -13.78 -13.43
N GLN A 25 11.84 -14.55 -14.47
CA GLN A 25 13.07 -15.33 -14.58
C GLN A 25 14.20 -14.44 -15.13
N ALA A 26 15.45 -14.75 -14.79
CA ALA A 26 16.63 -13.96 -15.16
C ALA A 26 16.84 -13.79 -16.67
N ASN A 27 16.15 -14.58 -17.51
CA ASN A 27 16.20 -14.55 -18.97
C ASN A 27 15.15 -13.63 -19.62
N GLN A 28 14.23 -13.02 -18.85
CA GLN A 28 13.18 -12.17 -19.38
C GLN A 28 13.64 -10.71 -19.54
N THR A 29 13.21 -10.06 -20.61
CA THR A 29 13.48 -8.63 -20.83
C THR A 29 12.63 -7.76 -19.91
N SER A 30 13.15 -6.57 -19.55
CA SER A 30 12.43 -5.60 -18.69
C SER A 30 11.02 -5.29 -19.18
N ASP A 31 10.84 -5.16 -20.50
CA ASP A 31 9.56 -4.81 -21.11
C ASP A 31 8.55 -5.95 -21.01
N ALA A 32 9.00 -7.20 -21.16
CA ALA A 32 8.15 -8.37 -21.00
C ALA A 32 7.69 -8.51 -19.55
N VAL A 33 8.59 -8.28 -18.59
CA VAL A 33 8.30 -8.30 -17.16
C VAL A 33 7.32 -7.20 -16.78
N PHE A 34 7.57 -5.97 -17.24
CA PHE A 34 6.66 -4.84 -17.00
C PHE A 34 5.27 -5.11 -17.57
N THR A 35 5.19 -5.56 -18.81
CA THR A 35 3.90 -5.85 -19.48
C THR A 35 3.14 -6.95 -18.76
N TYR A 36 3.84 -7.98 -18.28
CA TYR A 36 3.25 -9.03 -17.45
C TYR A 36 2.63 -8.46 -16.17
N TYR A 37 3.41 -7.71 -15.38
CA TYR A 37 2.91 -7.11 -14.14
C TYR A 37 1.78 -6.11 -14.37
N TYR A 38 1.89 -5.27 -15.40
CA TYR A 38 0.86 -4.30 -15.76
C TYR A 38 -0.47 -5.00 -16.05
N ASN A 39 -0.45 -6.09 -16.83
CA ASN A 39 -1.65 -6.84 -17.16
C ASN A 39 -2.23 -7.60 -15.95
N GLN A 40 -1.38 -8.22 -15.13
CA GLN A 40 -1.81 -8.99 -13.95
C GLN A 40 -2.38 -8.09 -12.84
N LEU A 41 -1.81 -6.90 -12.64
CA LEU A 41 -2.22 -5.96 -11.58
C LEU A 41 -3.19 -4.89 -12.07
N ARG A 42 -3.63 -4.95 -13.34
CA ARG A 42 -4.49 -3.94 -13.97
C ARG A 42 -5.77 -3.67 -13.17
N GLN A 43 -6.40 -4.72 -12.64
CA GLN A 43 -7.65 -4.58 -11.88
C GLN A 43 -7.45 -3.82 -10.56
N VAL A 44 -6.31 -4.01 -9.91
CA VAL A 44 -5.93 -3.27 -8.70
C VAL A 44 -5.60 -1.82 -9.05
N TYR A 45 -4.86 -1.61 -10.13
CA TYR A 45 -4.48 -0.26 -10.58
C TYR A 45 -5.67 0.59 -11.02
N GLN A 46 -6.68 -0.03 -11.64
CA GLN A 46 -7.89 0.65 -12.09
C GLN A 46 -8.90 0.92 -10.96
N TYR A 47 -8.59 0.54 -9.72
CA TYR A 47 -9.47 0.82 -8.59
C TYR A 47 -9.60 2.35 -8.39
N PRO A 48 -10.80 2.93 -8.58
CA PRO A 48 -10.98 4.38 -8.68
C PRO A 48 -10.59 5.13 -7.40
N ASP A 49 -10.81 4.50 -6.25
CA ASP A 49 -10.57 5.08 -4.94
C ASP A 49 -9.14 4.81 -4.41
N LEU A 50 -8.29 4.14 -5.19
CA LEU A 50 -6.95 3.72 -4.75
C LEU A 50 -6.11 4.94 -4.33
N ARG A 51 -6.03 5.95 -5.20
CA ARG A 51 -5.18 7.12 -4.97
C ARG A 51 -5.82 8.13 -4.02
N THR A 52 -7.13 8.32 -4.11
CA THR A 52 -7.86 9.36 -3.39
C THR A 52 -8.14 8.95 -1.96
N ASN A 53 -8.68 7.75 -1.74
CA ASN A 53 -9.15 7.32 -0.44
C ASN A 53 -8.20 6.31 0.21
N VAL A 54 -7.76 5.28 -0.50
CA VAL A 54 -6.90 4.24 0.10
C VAL A 54 -5.55 4.83 0.53
N CYS A 55 -4.83 5.47 -0.39
CA CYS A 55 -3.53 6.09 -0.07
C CYS A 55 -3.65 7.19 0.99
N GLN A 56 -4.74 7.97 1.00
CA GLN A 56 -4.97 9.00 2.01
C GLN A 56 -5.18 8.40 3.40
N ASN A 57 -6.00 7.35 3.53
CA ASN A 57 -6.23 6.66 4.81
C ASN A 57 -4.93 6.02 5.34
N PHE A 58 -4.11 5.42 4.47
CA PHE A 58 -2.78 4.92 4.87
C PHE A 58 -1.82 6.03 5.29
N ARG A 59 -1.86 7.17 4.59
CA ARG A 59 -1.04 8.34 4.95
C ARG A 59 -1.43 8.88 6.32
N GLU A 60 -2.71 9.01 6.61
CA GLU A 60 -3.20 9.45 7.92
C GLU A 60 -2.76 8.50 9.04
N LEU A 61 -2.90 7.19 8.83
CA LEU A 61 -2.42 6.19 9.78
C LEU A 61 -0.90 6.29 10.00
N GLY A 62 -0.13 6.41 8.92
CA GLY A 62 1.32 6.57 8.98
C GLY A 62 1.73 7.83 9.74
N ASN A 63 1.04 8.95 9.50
CA ASN A 63 1.28 10.21 10.21
C ASN A 63 0.99 10.10 11.70
N ILE A 64 -0.05 9.38 12.11
CA ILE A 64 -0.34 9.12 13.53
C ILE A 64 0.82 8.34 14.18
N ILE A 65 1.32 7.30 13.52
CA ILE A 65 2.44 6.50 14.02
C ILE A 65 3.72 7.34 14.12
N ILE A 66 4.03 8.11 13.07
CA ILE A 66 5.20 9.00 13.04
C ILE A 66 5.09 10.07 14.13
N PHE A 67 3.90 10.64 14.33
CA PHE A 67 3.65 11.62 15.38
C PHE A 67 3.90 11.04 16.77
N CYS A 68 3.36 9.84 17.07
CA CYS A 68 3.64 9.17 18.34
C CYS A 68 5.13 8.90 18.53
N LEU A 69 5.83 8.44 17.49
CA LEU A 69 7.28 8.20 17.53
C LEU A 69 8.08 9.48 17.77
N GLN A 70 7.70 10.58 17.10
CA GLN A 70 8.35 11.88 17.27
C GLN A 70 8.10 12.44 18.67
N LEU A 71 6.88 12.32 19.19
CA LEU A 71 6.55 12.69 20.57
C LEU A 71 7.38 11.92 21.57
N GLU A 72 7.47 10.59 21.41
CA GLU A 72 8.27 9.74 22.30
C GLU A 72 9.74 10.16 22.30
N LYS A 73 10.32 10.39 21.12
CA LYS A 73 11.70 10.89 20.98
C LYS A 73 11.89 12.25 21.64
N SER A 74 11.01 13.20 21.37
CA SER A 74 11.10 14.55 21.96
C SER A 74 10.92 14.53 23.49
N LEU A 75 10.10 13.63 24.02
CA LEU A 75 9.99 13.43 25.46
C LEU A 75 11.28 12.82 26.03
N GLN A 76 11.85 11.80 25.39
CA GLN A 76 13.13 11.22 25.83
C GLN A 76 14.27 12.25 25.80
N ASP A 77 14.37 13.07 24.75
CA ASP A 77 15.36 14.14 24.62
C ASP A 77 15.19 15.23 25.70
N LEU A 78 13.98 15.44 26.24
CA LEU A 78 13.72 16.40 27.32
C LEU A 78 14.16 15.90 28.70
N PHE A 79 14.30 14.58 28.87
CA PHE A 79 14.70 13.94 30.14
C PHE A 79 16.19 13.59 30.22
N ILE A 80 17.00 13.99 29.22
CA ILE A 80 18.47 13.91 29.18
C ILE A 80 19.04 15.33 29.33
#